data_AF-A0A845BHS7-F1
#
_entry.id   AF-A0A845BHS7-F1
#
_cell.length_a   1.000
_cell.length_b   1.000
_cell.length_c   1.000
_cell.angle_alpha   90.00
_cell.angle_beta   90.00
_cell.angle_gamma   90.00
#
_symmetry.space_group_name_H-M   'P 1'
#
loop_
_entity.id
_entity.type
_entity.pdbx_description
1 polymer ?
#
loop_
_entity_poly.entity_id
_entity_poly.type
_entity_poly.pdbx_seq_one_letter_code
_entity_poly.pdbx_strand_id
1 'polypeptide(L)'
;MQPIPEQPLRLIALDAPEAFDTVEAADIEAARRALQLTPPEFAEQLGWSLRKYQRTLEAAQDDGFVVRDVALAVRGLVDVLLGADDDGPAESITDIDVTLSTNSAAKAFLGGRVFPAILPNIAANSGEWTAQVTPHLLRLVAARAMRGKPITYGAAATTLEERGLTKRVWPRTLYGMPLGAICDAMMLLSREGGMRIPLLSAIVVKASGQPGTGIDGMIKKFIKQHEESGRAKELLVRLRRDREALIQELQGEVCTFPHWPGVVRALGLIEA
;
A
#
# COMPACT_ATOMS: atom_id res chain seq x y z
N MET A 1 9.96 -35.89 33.97
CA MET A 1 9.97 -34.62 33.22
C MET A 1 8.88 -34.69 32.17
N GLN A 2 7.84 -33.86 32.28
CA GLN A 2 6.85 -33.71 31.21
C GLN A 2 7.31 -32.59 30.25
N PRO A 3 7.07 -32.71 28.93
CA PRO A 3 7.42 -31.66 27.99
C PRO A 3 6.46 -30.47 28.13
N ILE A 4 7.05 -29.28 28.09
CA ILE A 4 6.36 -27.98 28.08
C ILE A 4 5.67 -27.82 26.71
N PRO A 5 4.40 -27.40 26.64
CA PRO A 5 3.73 -27.17 25.36
C PRO A 5 4.28 -25.92 24.67
N GLU A 6 4.70 -26.07 23.41
CA GLU A 6 5.05 -24.94 22.53
C GLU A 6 3.77 -24.14 22.22
N GLN A 7 3.74 -22.87 22.63
CA GLN A 7 2.77 -21.90 22.14
C GLN A 7 3.34 -21.17 20.91
N PRO A 8 2.54 -20.90 19.86
CA PRO A 8 3.00 -20.09 18.73
C PRO A 8 3.23 -18.63 19.16
N LEU A 9 4.41 -18.13 18.81
CA LEU A 9 4.87 -16.76 19.04
C LEU A 9 3.89 -15.73 18.43
N ARG A 10 3.25 -14.96 19.29
CA ARG A 10 2.63 -13.68 18.91
C ARG A 10 3.73 -12.68 18.59
N LEU A 11 3.63 -12.02 17.43
CA LEU A 11 4.47 -10.87 17.07
C LEU A 11 4.38 -9.83 18.20
N ILE A 12 5.54 -9.47 18.75
CA ILE A 12 5.68 -8.46 19.79
C ILE A 12 5.38 -7.10 19.17
N ALA A 13 4.30 -6.47 19.63
CA ALA A 13 4.04 -5.06 19.44
C ALA A 13 5.06 -4.25 20.26
N LEU A 14 5.72 -3.27 19.65
CA LEU A 14 6.61 -2.33 20.33
C LEU A 14 5.88 -1.00 20.53
N ASP A 15 5.49 -0.74 21.78
CA ASP A 15 5.05 0.55 22.31
C ASP A 15 6.29 1.37 22.74
N ALA A 16 6.52 2.55 22.13
CA ALA A 16 7.19 3.72 22.73
C ALA A 16 7.32 4.87 21.69
N PRO A 17 6.66 6.04 21.85
CA PRO A 17 6.65 7.11 20.84
C PRO A 17 7.47 8.37 21.22
N GLU A 18 8.63 8.25 21.88
CA GLU A 18 9.39 9.43 22.31
C GLU A 18 10.91 9.22 22.19
N ALA A 19 11.46 9.34 20.97
CA ALA A 19 12.85 9.70 20.68
C ALA A 19 13.11 9.64 19.16
N PHE A 20 12.84 10.72 18.42
CA PHE A 20 13.21 10.80 17.00
C PHE A 20 13.57 12.24 16.64
N ASP A 21 14.85 12.58 16.73
CA ASP A 21 15.41 13.76 16.07
C ASP A 21 16.79 13.41 15.48
N THR A 22 16.92 13.73 14.19
CA THR A 22 18.11 13.70 13.31
C THR A 22 18.71 12.33 12.95
N VAL A 23 18.77 12.06 11.63
CA VAL A 23 19.50 10.93 11.01
C VAL A 23 20.74 11.52 10.33
N GLU A 24 21.93 11.02 10.66
CA GLU A 24 23.19 11.54 10.14
C GLU A 24 23.64 10.75 8.90
N ALA A 25 24.54 11.33 8.10
CA ALA A 25 25.10 10.69 6.90
C ALA A 25 25.76 9.32 7.17
N ALA A 26 26.11 9.02 8.41
CA ALA A 26 26.62 7.71 8.85
C ALA A 26 25.58 6.59 8.70
N ASP A 27 24.29 6.89 8.85
CA ASP A 27 23.20 5.89 8.82
C ASP A 27 22.94 5.36 7.40
N ILE A 28 23.15 6.21 6.39
CA ILE A 28 23.05 5.87 4.96
C ILE A 28 24.19 4.95 4.54
N GLU A 29 25.41 5.20 5.04
CA GLU A 29 26.58 4.37 4.73
C GLU A 29 26.52 3.02 5.46
N ALA A 30 25.95 2.97 6.67
CA ALA A 30 25.65 1.74 7.39
C ALA A 30 24.65 0.86 6.62
N ALA A 31 23.59 1.47 6.06
CA ALA A 31 22.64 0.77 5.21
C ALA A 31 23.27 0.22 3.91
N ARG A 32 24.20 0.95 3.29
CA ARG A 32 24.96 0.47 2.11
C ARG A 32 25.85 -0.72 2.44
N ARG A 33 26.54 -0.70 3.59
CA ARG A 33 27.36 -1.83 4.04
C ARG A 33 26.51 -3.07 4.31
N ALA A 34 25.35 -2.92 4.93
CA ALA A 34 24.43 -4.02 5.20
C ALA A 34 23.97 -4.74 3.92
N LEU A 35 23.85 -4.03 2.79
CA LEU A 35 23.49 -4.60 1.48
C LEU A 35 24.62 -5.41 0.82
N GLN A 36 25.86 -5.27 1.28
CA GLN A 36 27.01 -6.03 0.78
C GLN A 36 27.34 -7.26 1.63
N LEU A 37 26.62 -7.47 2.73
CA LEU A 37 26.87 -8.57 3.64
C LEU A 37 26.37 -9.89 3.08
N THR A 38 27.18 -10.93 3.27
CA THR A 38 26.76 -12.31 3.11
C THR A 38 25.71 -12.67 4.16
N PRO A 39 24.84 -13.67 3.92
CA PRO A 39 23.82 -14.07 4.87
C PRO A 39 24.32 -14.37 6.31
N PRO A 40 25.51 -14.98 6.52
CA PRO A 40 26.09 -15.12 7.85
C PRO A 40 26.46 -13.80 8.52
N GLU A 41 27.05 -12.85 7.78
CA GLU A 41 27.44 -11.54 8.30
C GLU A 41 26.20 -10.70 8.66
N PHE A 42 25.13 -10.83 7.87
CA PHE A 42 23.85 -10.18 8.17
C PHE A 42 23.18 -10.78 9.42
N ALA A 43 23.22 -12.10 9.58
CA ALA A 43 22.72 -12.76 10.78
C ALA A 43 23.51 -12.34 12.04
N GLU A 44 24.83 -12.21 11.91
CA GLU A 44 25.71 -11.73 12.97
C GLU A 44 25.38 -10.29 13.39
N GLN A 45 25.17 -9.38 12.44
CA GLN A 45 24.76 -8.00 12.74
C GLN A 45 23.43 -7.90 13.48
N LEU A 46 22.48 -8.80 13.19
CA LEU A 46 21.19 -8.86 13.90
C LEU A 46 21.27 -9.56 15.27
N GLY A 47 22.46 -10.05 15.67
CA GLY A 47 22.62 -10.88 16.86
C GLY A 47 21.87 -12.22 16.76
N TRP A 48 21.58 -12.68 15.54
CA TRP A 48 20.87 -13.92 15.29
C TRP A 48 21.87 -15.06 15.09
N SER A 49 21.50 -16.25 15.58
CA SER A 49 22.21 -17.44 15.14
C SER A 49 21.90 -17.70 13.66
N LEU A 50 22.87 -18.22 12.91
CA LEU A 50 22.67 -18.60 11.50
C LEU A 50 21.46 -19.54 11.32
N ARG A 51 21.20 -20.40 12.31
CA ARG A 51 20.05 -21.30 12.35
C ARG A 51 18.71 -20.57 12.50
N LYS A 52 18.66 -19.50 13.30
CA LYS A 52 17.47 -18.66 13.44
C LYS A 52 17.20 -17.90 12.14
N TYR A 53 18.25 -17.34 11.54
CA TYR A 53 18.17 -16.67 10.24
C TYR A 53 17.69 -17.61 9.12
N GLN A 54 18.25 -18.82 9.02
CA GLN A 54 17.82 -19.84 8.05
C GLN A 54 16.37 -20.26 8.23
N ARG A 55 15.91 -20.50 9.48
CA ARG A 55 14.50 -20.83 9.74
C ARG A 55 13.54 -19.70 9.37
N THR A 56 13.93 -18.44 9.59
CA THR A 56 13.13 -17.29 9.17
C THR A 56 13.08 -17.15 7.66
N LEU A 57 14.18 -17.47 6.96
CA LEU A 57 14.18 -17.55 5.49
C LEU A 57 13.33 -18.70 4.96
N GLU A 58 13.43 -19.89 5.56
CA GLU A 58 12.64 -21.07 5.18
C GLU A 58 11.14 -20.80 5.39
N ALA A 59 10.75 -20.25 6.54
CA ALA A 59 9.35 -19.87 6.80
C ALA A 59 8.84 -18.83 5.80
N ALA A 60 9.67 -17.84 5.44
CA ALA A 60 9.31 -16.88 4.41
C ALA A 60 9.24 -17.51 3.01
N GLN A 61 10.09 -18.49 2.69
CA GLN A 61 10.02 -19.24 1.42
C GLN A 61 8.77 -20.12 1.32
N ASP A 62 8.37 -20.76 2.42
CA ASP A 62 7.13 -21.53 2.51
C ASP A 62 5.89 -20.64 2.30
N ASP A 63 5.98 -19.37 2.72
CA ASP A 63 4.99 -18.31 2.45
C ASP A 63 5.14 -17.66 1.06
N GLY A 64 6.06 -18.16 0.22
CA GLY A 64 6.24 -17.74 -1.17
C GLY A 64 7.13 -16.51 -1.39
N PHE A 65 7.91 -16.10 -0.38
CA PHE A 65 8.90 -15.02 -0.49
C PHE A 65 10.25 -15.56 -0.94
N VAL A 66 10.93 -14.88 -1.87
CA VAL A 66 12.32 -15.22 -2.22
C VAL A 66 13.27 -14.54 -1.23
N VAL A 67 14.49 -15.06 -1.04
CA VAL A 67 15.50 -14.50 -0.11
C VAL A 67 15.70 -12.98 -0.28
N ARG A 68 15.60 -12.48 -1.52
CA ARG A 68 15.64 -11.06 -1.86
C ARG A 68 14.44 -10.28 -1.28
N ASP A 69 13.26 -10.87 -1.24
CA ASP A 69 12.04 -10.28 -0.70
C ASP A 69 12.08 -10.17 0.83
N VAL A 70 12.75 -11.11 1.50
CA VAL A 70 13.03 -11.03 2.94
C VAL A 70 14.02 -9.90 3.22
N ALA A 71 15.08 -9.77 2.43
CA ALA A 71 16.02 -8.65 2.54
C ALA A 71 15.35 -7.29 2.26
N LEU A 72 14.40 -7.22 1.31
CA LEU A 72 13.61 -6.02 1.02
C LEU A 72 12.53 -5.74 2.07
N ALA A 73 11.94 -6.77 2.68
CA ALA A 73 11.02 -6.61 3.80
C ALA A 73 11.75 -6.14 5.06
N VAL A 74 12.95 -6.66 5.32
CA VAL A 74 13.85 -6.16 6.37
C VAL A 74 14.29 -4.72 6.08
N ARG A 75 14.62 -4.39 4.83
CA ARG A 75 14.85 -3.00 4.38
C ARG A 75 13.64 -2.10 4.63
N GLY A 76 12.43 -2.54 4.28
CA GLY A 76 11.21 -1.79 4.53
C GLY A 76 10.90 -1.63 6.02
N LEU A 77 11.26 -2.61 6.84
CA LEU A 77 11.17 -2.52 8.31
C LEU A 77 12.17 -1.49 8.85
N VAL A 78 13.40 -1.48 8.32
CA VAL A 78 14.45 -0.52 8.67
C VAL A 78 14.06 0.90 8.23
N ASP A 79 13.53 1.09 7.02
CA ASP A 79 13.05 2.39 6.53
C ASP A 79 11.82 2.91 7.32
N VAL A 80 11.01 2.01 7.88
CA VAL A 80 9.88 2.34 8.77
C VAL A 80 10.35 2.65 10.20
N LEU A 81 11.41 1.99 10.66
CA LEU A 81 12.02 2.22 11.97
C LEU A 81 12.92 3.48 12.00
N LEU A 82 13.44 3.93 10.86
CA LEU A 82 14.39 5.05 10.75
C LEU A 82 13.80 6.37 10.20
N GLY A 83 12.47 6.49 10.13
CA GLY A 83 11.79 7.80 10.03
C GLY A 83 12.27 8.74 8.91
N ALA A 84 11.89 8.47 7.67
CA ALA A 84 12.07 9.44 6.57
C ALA A 84 11.00 10.55 6.62
N ASP A 85 11.28 11.61 7.38
CA ASP A 85 10.74 12.97 7.17
C ASP A 85 11.94 13.93 7.13
N ASP A 86 12.37 14.38 5.95
CA ASP A 86 12.85 15.77 5.74
C ASP A 86 12.91 16.18 4.25
N ASP A 87 12.57 17.44 4.00
CA ASP A 87 12.46 18.17 2.74
C ASP A 87 13.85 18.54 2.15
N GLY A 88 14.62 17.54 1.71
CA GLY A 88 15.92 17.73 1.04
C GLY A 88 15.87 17.56 -0.49
N PRO A 89 16.69 18.30 -1.28
CA PRO A 89 16.64 18.24 -2.73
C PRO A 89 17.13 16.88 -3.25
N ALA A 90 16.31 16.26 -4.10
CA ALA A 90 16.57 14.96 -4.69
C ALA A 90 17.78 15.01 -5.64
N GLU A 91 18.91 14.44 -5.21
CA GLU A 91 19.90 13.92 -6.14
C GLU A 91 19.48 12.53 -6.63
N SER A 92 19.60 12.36 -7.94
CA SER A 92 19.08 11.26 -8.74
C SER A 92 19.60 9.89 -8.31
N ILE A 93 18.68 8.96 -8.04
CA ILE A 93 18.92 7.52 -8.17
C ILE A 93 17.99 7.03 -9.27
N THR A 94 18.51 7.05 -10.49
CA THR A 94 17.95 6.34 -11.65
C THR A 94 18.22 4.84 -11.52
N ASP A 95 17.23 4.06 -11.91
CA ASP A 95 17.26 2.62 -12.20
C ASP A 95 17.58 1.67 -11.04
N ILE A 96 16.51 1.23 -10.38
CA ILE A 96 16.45 -0.12 -9.80
C ILE A 96 15.37 -0.88 -10.55
N ASP A 97 15.83 -1.69 -11.52
CA ASP A 97 15.03 -2.68 -12.22
C ASP A 97 14.69 -3.82 -11.24
N VAL A 98 13.46 -3.83 -10.74
CA VAL A 98 12.91 -4.90 -9.90
C VAL A 98 12.10 -5.83 -10.80
N THR A 99 12.81 -6.57 -11.64
CA THR A 99 12.26 -7.73 -12.33
C THR A 99 12.46 -8.98 -11.44
N LEU A 100 11.36 -9.70 -11.20
CA LEU A 100 11.18 -11.10 -10.74
C LEU A 100 10.66 -11.39 -9.31
N SER A 101 9.76 -12.40 -9.28
CA SER A 101 8.97 -13.02 -8.18
C SER A 101 7.64 -12.37 -7.74
N THR A 102 6.90 -11.78 -8.68
CA THR A 102 5.68 -11.03 -8.38
C THR A 102 4.37 -11.80 -8.63
N ASN A 103 4.42 -12.89 -9.41
CA ASN A 103 3.25 -13.67 -9.78
C ASN A 103 2.74 -14.58 -8.65
N SER A 104 3.59 -15.20 -7.84
CA SER A 104 3.13 -16.13 -6.79
C SER A 104 2.37 -15.43 -5.66
N ALA A 105 2.86 -14.28 -5.16
CA ALA A 105 2.19 -13.55 -4.09
C ALA A 105 0.88 -12.88 -4.54
N ALA A 106 0.82 -12.37 -5.77
CA ALA A 106 -0.44 -11.87 -6.35
C ALA A 106 -1.44 -13.02 -6.58
N LYS A 107 -0.96 -14.15 -7.11
CA LYS A 107 -1.78 -15.34 -7.31
C LYS A 107 -2.29 -15.92 -5.98
N ALA A 108 -1.48 -15.94 -4.93
CA ALA A 108 -1.90 -16.35 -3.60
C ALA A 108 -2.99 -15.42 -3.03
N PHE A 109 -2.80 -14.09 -3.15
CA PHE A 109 -3.80 -13.10 -2.76
C PHE A 109 -5.14 -13.29 -3.51
N LEU A 110 -5.08 -13.66 -4.78
CA LEU A 110 -6.24 -13.86 -5.64
C LEU A 110 -6.74 -15.31 -5.66
N GLY A 111 -6.30 -16.17 -4.75
CA GLY A 111 -6.74 -17.57 -4.67
C GLY A 111 -6.48 -18.36 -5.96
N GLY A 112 -5.34 -18.14 -6.61
CA GLY A 112 -4.97 -18.78 -7.87
C GLY A 112 -5.40 -18.01 -9.13
N ARG A 113 -6.24 -16.99 -9.01
CA ARG A 113 -6.82 -16.26 -10.16
C ARG A 113 -5.85 -15.23 -10.69
N VAL A 114 -5.86 -15.06 -12.02
CA VAL A 114 -5.13 -14.00 -12.71
C VAL A 114 -6.16 -13.11 -13.38
N PHE A 115 -6.08 -11.81 -13.14
CA PHE A 115 -7.02 -10.84 -13.70
C PHE A 115 -6.31 -9.96 -14.74
N PRO A 116 -6.31 -10.32 -16.02
CA PRO A 116 -5.52 -9.57 -17.00
C PRO A 116 -5.97 -8.10 -17.06
N ALA A 117 -5.02 -7.20 -16.78
CA ALA A 117 -5.05 -5.76 -17.07
C ALA A 117 -6.32 -4.99 -16.64
N ILE A 118 -6.91 -5.29 -15.47
CA ILE A 118 -8.10 -4.57 -14.97
C ILE A 118 -7.90 -3.04 -14.97
N LEU A 119 -6.82 -2.56 -14.32
CA LEU A 119 -6.60 -1.13 -14.15
C LEU A 119 -6.21 -0.44 -15.47
N PRO A 120 -5.28 -0.96 -16.31
CA PRO A 120 -5.02 -0.39 -17.62
C PRO A 120 -6.29 -0.26 -18.47
N ASN A 121 -7.13 -1.28 -18.52
CA ASN A 121 -8.36 -1.28 -19.33
C ASN A 121 -9.35 -0.19 -18.86
N ILE A 122 -9.57 -0.07 -17.55
CA ILE A 122 -10.47 0.94 -16.99
C ILE A 122 -9.90 2.35 -17.15
N ALA A 123 -8.60 2.51 -16.93
CA ALA A 123 -7.94 3.81 -16.99
C ALA A 123 -7.82 4.32 -18.44
N ALA A 124 -7.58 3.44 -19.42
CA ALA A 124 -7.57 3.79 -20.85
C ALA A 124 -8.90 4.38 -21.33
N ASN A 125 -10.03 3.84 -20.83
CA ASN A 125 -11.36 4.37 -21.12
C ASN A 125 -11.61 5.77 -20.53
N SER A 126 -10.73 6.23 -19.63
CA SER A 126 -10.80 7.54 -18.96
C SER A 126 -9.83 8.58 -19.55
N GLY A 127 -9.18 8.26 -20.67
CA GLY A 127 -8.27 9.13 -21.40
C GLY A 127 -6.78 8.85 -21.11
N GLU A 128 -5.92 9.25 -22.04
CA GLU A 128 -4.48 8.95 -22.04
C GLU A 128 -3.76 9.44 -20.78
N TRP A 129 -4.00 10.69 -20.37
CA TRP A 129 -3.40 11.23 -19.14
C TRP A 129 -3.86 10.45 -17.90
N THR A 130 -5.14 10.09 -17.82
CA THR A 130 -5.66 9.28 -16.72
C THR A 130 -4.97 7.92 -16.68
N ALA A 131 -4.84 7.24 -17.83
CA ALA A 131 -4.14 5.96 -17.94
C ALA A 131 -2.70 6.03 -17.45
N GLN A 132 -1.98 7.09 -17.81
CA GLN A 132 -0.60 7.33 -17.36
C GLN A 132 -0.50 7.53 -15.84
N VAL A 133 -1.36 8.37 -15.25
CA VAL A 133 -1.24 8.76 -13.83
C VAL A 133 -1.78 7.70 -12.88
N THR A 134 -2.79 6.93 -13.30
CA THR A 134 -3.52 5.98 -12.45
C THR A 134 -2.62 4.98 -11.71
N PRO A 135 -1.65 4.30 -12.36
CA PRO A 135 -0.77 3.35 -11.66
C PRO A 135 0.11 4.00 -10.58
N HIS A 136 0.58 5.23 -10.83
CA HIS A 136 1.42 5.96 -9.88
C HIS A 136 0.61 6.47 -8.70
N LEU A 137 -0.60 6.99 -8.96
CA LEU A 137 -1.51 7.43 -7.92
C LEU A 137 -1.95 6.26 -7.03
N LEU A 138 -2.26 5.09 -7.61
CA LEU A 138 -2.59 3.88 -6.85
C LEU A 138 -1.48 3.52 -5.87
N ARG A 139 -0.23 3.44 -6.34
CA ARG A 139 0.92 3.10 -5.49
C ARG A 139 1.11 4.13 -4.36
N LEU A 140 1.01 5.42 -4.69
CA LEU A 140 1.15 6.50 -3.71
C LEU A 140 0.08 6.42 -2.62
N VAL A 141 -1.20 6.31 -3.00
CA VAL A 141 -2.30 6.30 -2.03
C VAL A 141 -2.31 5.02 -1.20
N ALA A 142 -2.01 3.86 -1.80
CA ALA A 142 -1.86 2.62 -1.05
C ALA A 142 -0.72 2.68 -0.03
N ALA A 143 0.42 3.29 -0.39
CA ALA A 143 1.52 3.52 0.55
C ALA A 143 1.11 4.40 1.74
N ARG A 144 0.26 5.40 1.50
CA ARG A 144 -0.31 6.25 2.56
C ARG A 144 -1.30 5.49 3.45
N ALA A 145 -2.14 4.65 2.85
CA ALA A 145 -3.07 3.78 3.58
C ALA A 145 -2.33 2.84 4.54
N MET A 146 -1.26 2.18 4.09
CA MET A 146 -0.45 1.29 4.92
C MET A 146 0.23 2.00 6.10
N ARG A 147 0.44 3.32 6.02
CA ARG A 147 0.99 4.16 7.10
C ARG A 147 -0.10 4.75 8.00
N GLY A 148 -1.37 4.44 7.74
CA GLY A 148 -2.51 4.99 8.48
C GLY A 148 -2.72 6.49 8.29
N LYS A 149 -2.15 7.11 7.24
CA LYS A 149 -2.18 8.57 7.06
C LYS A 149 -2.99 8.95 5.81
N PRO A 150 -3.96 9.88 5.89
CA PRO A 150 -4.63 10.43 4.71
C PRO A 150 -3.67 11.26 3.85
N ILE A 151 -4.06 11.55 2.59
CA ILE A 151 -3.30 12.41 1.68
C ILE A 151 -4.22 13.43 1.03
N THR A 152 -3.79 14.68 0.92
CA THR A 152 -4.58 15.70 0.22
C THR A 152 -4.43 15.55 -1.30
N TYR A 153 -5.42 15.97 -2.09
CA TYR A 153 -5.27 16.05 -3.56
C TYR A 153 -4.06 16.89 -3.99
N GLY A 154 -3.79 17.98 -3.26
CA GLY A 154 -2.63 18.85 -3.51
C GLY A 154 -1.32 18.12 -3.27
N ALA A 155 -1.17 17.47 -2.11
CA ALA A 155 0.03 16.71 -1.78
C ALA A 155 0.25 15.55 -2.76
N ALA A 156 -0.80 14.78 -3.08
CA ALA A 156 -0.70 13.68 -4.03
C ALA A 156 -0.21 14.16 -5.41
N ALA A 157 -0.77 15.27 -5.90
CA ALA A 157 -0.40 15.82 -7.18
C ALA A 157 1.02 16.43 -7.17
N THR A 158 1.39 17.15 -6.12
CA THR A 158 2.76 17.68 -5.95
C THR A 158 3.79 16.56 -5.91
N THR A 159 3.56 15.51 -5.11
CA THR A 159 4.47 14.36 -5.03
C THR A 159 4.65 13.67 -6.39
N LEU A 160 3.59 13.53 -7.18
CA LEU A 160 3.70 12.92 -8.51
C LEU A 160 4.44 13.83 -9.50
N GLU A 161 4.25 15.14 -9.42
CA GLU A 161 4.93 16.15 -10.25
C GLU A 161 6.44 16.21 -9.95
N GLU A 162 6.81 16.28 -8.67
CA GLU A 162 8.21 16.34 -8.22
C GLU A 162 8.99 15.07 -8.59
N ARG A 163 8.30 13.92 -8.66
CA ARG A 163 8.88 12.66 -9.12
C ARG A 163 8.92 12.51 -10.64
N GLY A 164 8.47 13.50 -11.40
CA GLY A 164 8.39 13.43 -12.86
C GLY A 164 7.38 12.39 -13.39
N LEU A 165 6.45 11.93 -12.55
CA LEU A 165 5.47 10.88 -12.90
C LEU A 165 4.20 11.43 -13.57
N THR A 166 4.06 12.75 -13.60
CA THR A 166 2.99 13.47 -14.29
C THR A 166 3.41 14.90 -14.55
N LYS A 167 2.85 15.49 -15.61
CA LYS A 167 2.90 16.94 -15.80
C LYS A 167 2.01 17.65 -14.77
N ARG A 168 2.30 18.94 -14.55
CA ARG A 168 1.47 19.79 -13.70
C ARG A 168 0.10 20.03 -14.32
N VAL A 169 -0.96 19.74 -13.56
CA VAL A 169 -2.35 19.86 -14.03
C VAL A 169 -3.17 20.75 -13.09
N TRP A 170 -3.95 21.65 -13.68
CA TRP A 170 -4.92 22.50 -12.99
C TRP A 170 -6.32 22.32 -13.59
N PRO A 171 -7.38 22.23 -12.76
CA PRO A 171 -7.34 22.20 -11.30
C PRO A 171 -6.84 20.87 -10.72
N ARG A 172 -6.29 20.88 -9.49
CA ARG A 172 -5.83 19.66 -8.79
C ARG A 172 -6.95 18.61 -8.60
N THR A 173 -8.21 19.04 -8.69
CA THR A 173 -9.38 18.14 -8.68
C THR A 173 -9.46 17.22 -9.90
N LEU A 174 -8.71 17.47 -10.98
CA LEU A 174 -8.61 16.56 -12.14
C LEU A 174 -8.05 15.18 -11.77
N TYR A 175 -7.30 15.07 -10.67
CA TYR A 175 -6.89 13.79 -10.09
C TYR A 175 -8.06 12.95 -9.56
N GLY A 176 -9.28 13.50 -9.53
CA GLY A 176 -10.50 12.74 -9.29
C GLY A 176 -10.79 11.69 -10.36
N MET A 177 -10.38 11.92 -11.63
CA MET A 177 -10.56 10.95 -12.71
C MET A 177 -9.71 9.67 -12.52
N PRO A 178 -8.38 9.75 -12.36
CA PRO A 178 -7.57 8.56 -12.07
C PRO A 178 -7.99 7.89 -10.76
N LEU A 179 -8.38 8.67 -9.74
CA LEU A 179 -8.89 8.10 -8.49
C LEU A 179 -10.21 7.33 -8.70
N GLY A 180 -11.09 7.81 -9.57
CA GLY A 180 -12.31 7.11 -9.96
C GLY A 180 -12.01 5.79 -10.68
N ALA A 181 -11.07 5.80 -11.62
CA ALA A 181 -10.60 4.60 -12.32
C ALA A 181 -10.02 3.55 -11.35
N ILE A 182 -9.23 3.99 -10.35
CA ILE A 182 -8.75 3.11 -9.27
C ILE A 182 -9.91 2.47 -8.53
N CYS A 183 -10.93 3.25 -8.14
CA CYS A 183 -12.08 2.72 -7.40
C CYS A 183 -12.88 1.70 -8.22
N ASP A 184 -13.16 2.00 -9.49
CA ASP A 184 -13.87 1.08 -10.37
C ASP A 184 -13.08 -0.23 -10.59
N ALA A 185 -11.75 -0.13 -10.75
CA ALA A 185 -10.85 -1.28 -10.83
C ALA A 185 -10.83 -2.12 -9.55
N MET A 186 -10.76 -1.47 -8.39
CA MET A 186 -10.83 -2.15 -7.10
C MET A 186 -12.18 -2.82 -6.87
N MET A 187 -13.30 -2.18 -7.23
CA MET A 187 -14.63 -2.78 -7.12
C MET A 187 -14.74 -4.01 -8.03
N LEU A 188 -14.22 -3.95 -9.25
CA LEU A 188 -14.16 -5.11 -10.13
C LEU A 188 -13.31 -6.23 -9.52
N LEU A 189 -12.08 -5.92 -9.09
CA LEU A 189 -11.20 -6.90 -8.44
C LEU A 189 -11.86 -7.53 -7.21
N SER A 190 -12.57 -6.72 -6.43
CA SER A 190 -13.28 -7.15 -5.23
C SER A 190 -14.42 -8.12 -5.56
N ARG A 191 -15.19 -7.83 -6.61
CA ARG A 191 -16.27 -8.69 -7.11
C ARG A 191 -15.74 -10.01 -7.66
N GLU A 192 -14.73 -9.94 -8.52
CA GLU A 192 -14.18 -11.13 -9.19
C GLU A 192 -13.31 -11.97 -8.25
N GLY A 193 -12.65 -11.35 -7.27
CA GLY A 193 -11.82 -12.01 -6.26
C GLY A 193 -12.62 -12.53 -5.06
N GLY A 194 -13.88 -12.13 -4.90
CA GLY A 194 -14.70 -12.53 -3.74
C GLY A 194 -14.22 -11.96 -2.41
N MET A 195 -13.39 -10.92 -2.43
CA MET A 195 -12.84 -10.26 -1.24
C MET A 195 -13.37 -8.85 -1.18
N ARG A 196 -13.87 -8.40 -0.03
CA ARG A 196 -14.25 -7.00 0.19
C ARG A 196 -12.98 -6.14 0.30
N ILE A 197 -12.73 -5.31 -0.72
CA ILE A 197 -11.58 -4.40 -0.76
C ILE A 197 -12.07 -2.98 -0.40
N PRO A 198 -11.56 -2.37 0.69
CA PRO A 198 -12.00 -1.05 1.13
C PRO A 198 -11.84 0.03 0.06
N LEU A 199 -12.67 1.06 0.11
CA LEU A 199 -12.64 2.15 -0.87
C LEU A 199 -11.44 3.08 -0.64
N LEU A 200 -10.31 2.82 -1.31
CA LEU A 200 -9.04 3.55 -1.12
C LEU A 200 -9.16 5.07 -1.27
N SER A 201 -10.11 5.56 -2.07
CA SER A 201 -10.35 7.00 -2.23
C SER A 201 -10.84 7.71 -0.95
N ALA A 202 -11.30 6.97 0.07
CA ALA A 202 -11.75 7.55 1.34
C ALA A 202 -10.65 8.31 2.08
N ILE A 203 -9.38 7.93 1.88
CA ILE A 203 -8.22 8.62 2.51
C ILE A 203 -7.65 9.75 1.64
N VAL A 204 -8.21 10.00 0.45
CA VAL A 204 -7.83 11.14 -0.39
C VAL A 204 -8.76 12.31 -0.10
N VAL A 205 -8.20 13.33 0.54
CA VAL A 205 -8.99 14.40 1.16
C VAL A 205 -8.72 15.77 0.53
N LYS A 206 -9.63 16.71 0.75
CA LYS A 206 -9.37 18.14 0.54
C LYS A 206 -8.47 18.67 1.66
N ALA A 207 -8.02 19.92 1.54
CA ALA A 207 -7.30 20.62 2.60
C ALA A 207 -8.09 20.66 3.93
N SER A 208 -9.43 20.58 3.88
CA SER A 208 -10.30 20.52 5.06
C SER A 208 -10.30 19.18 5.81
N GLY A 209 -9.49 18.20 5.38
CA GLY A 209 -9.47 16.85 5.99
C GLY A 209 -10.59 15.92 5.53
N GLN A 210 -11.54 16.41 4.73
CA GLN A 210 -12.68 15.62 4.22
C GLN A 210 -12.54 15.31 2.72
N PRO A 211 -12.89 14.10 2.27
CA PRO A 211 -12.99 13.78 0.85
C PRO A 211 -13.99 14.68 0.12
N GLY A 212 -13.72 14.96 -1.16
CA GLY A 212 -14.66 15.68 -2.01
C GLY A 212 -15.96 14.92 -2.24
N THR A 213 -17.03 15.63 -2.60
CA THR A 213 -18.37 15.05 -2.85
C THR A 213 -18.41 14.05 -4.00
N GLY A 214 -17.41 14.07 -4.89
CA GLY A 214 -17.26 13.09 -5.96
C GLY A 214 -17.14 11.64 -5.46
N ILE A 215 -16.66 11.42 -4.23
CA ILE A 215 -16.56 10.07 -3.65
C ILE A 215 -17.94 9.46 -3.36
N ASP A 216 -18.97 10.28 -3.15
CA ASP A 216 -20.28 9.81 -2.68
C ASP A 216 -20.92 8.83 -3.68
N GLY A 217 -20.64 9.01 -4.98
CA GLY A 217 -21.04 8.06 -6.02
C GLY A 217 -20.36 6.70 -5.85
N MET A 218 -19.07 6.68 -5.52
CA MET A 218 -18.31 5.46 -5.29
C MET A 218 -18.71 4.78 -3.98
N ILE A 219 -18.95 5.53 -2.90
CA ILE A 219 -19.47 4.97 -1.64
C ILE A 219 -20.80 4.26 -1.87
N LYS A 220 -21.72 4.86 -2.66
CA LYS A 220 -23.00 4.21 -3.01
C LYS A 220 -22.80 2.90 -3.78
N LYS A 221 -21.87 2.85 -4.73
CA LYS A 221 -21.54 1.62 -5.47
C LYS A 221 -20.95 0.56 -4.53
N PHE A 222 -19.98 0.95 -3.71
CA PHE A 222 -19.32 0.09 -2.73
C PHE A 222 -20.31 -0.54 -1.74
N ILE A 223 -21.20 0.26 -1.13
CA ILE A 223 -22.24 -0.23 -0.23
C ILE A 223 -23.14 -1.25 -0.92
N LYS A 224 -23.62 -0.94 -2.14
CA LYS A 224 -24.50 -1.85 -2.89
C LYS A 224 -23.81 -3.17 -3.26
N GLN A 225 -22.49 -3.16 -3.46
CA GLN A 225 -21.72 -4.33 -3.80
C GLN A 225 -21.46 -5.24 -2.60
N HIS A 226 -21.24 -4.66 -1.42
CA HIS A 226 -20.71 -5.39 -0.26
C HIS A 226 -21.70 -5.63 0.87
N GLU A 227 -22.80 -4.90 0.90
CA GLU A 227 -23.70 -4.89 2.05
C GLU A 227 -25.04 -5.53 1.68
N GLU A 228 -25.59 -6.32 2.59
CA GLU A 228 -26.92 -6.88 2.43
C GLU A 228 -27.99 -5.78 2.29
N SER A 229 -29.10 -6.07 1.62
CA SER A 229 -30.14 -5.07 1.28
C SER A 229 -30.63 -4.22 2.46
N GLY A 230 -30.70 -4.79 3.67
CA GLY A 230 -31.07 -4.06 4.90
C GLY A 230 -30.00 -3.05 5.31
N ARG A 231 -28.77 -3.54 5.53
CA ARG A 231 -27.62 -2.72 5.92
C ARG A 231 -27.23 -1.70 4.87
N ALA A 232 -27.35 -2.04 3.58
CA ALA A 232 -27.12 -1.12 2.47
C ALA A 232 -28.05 0.10 2.53
N LYS A 233 -29.35 -0.11 2.81
CA LYS A 233 -30.31 1.00 2.96
C LYS A 233 -29.94 1.92 4.12
N GLU A 234 -29.56 1.34 5.26
CA GLU A 234 -29.12 2.09 6.44
C GLU A 234 -27.89 2.95 6.13
N LEU A 235 -26.84 2.36 5.57
CA LEU A 235 -25.61 3.07 5.22
C LEU A 235 -25.85 4.16 4.16
N LEU A 236 -26.75 3.94 3.21
CA LEU A 236 -27.16 4.96 2.22
C LEU A 236 -27.93 6.13 2.85
N VAL A 237 -28.68 5.90 3.93
CA VAL A 237 -29.30 6.97 4.72
C VAL A 237 -28.25 7.71 5.55
N ARG A 238 -27.32 6.97 6.19
CA ARG A 238 -26.18 7.56 6.92
C ARG A 238 -25.33 8.44 6.02
N LEU A 239 -25.02 8.01 4.80
CA LEU A 239 -24.29 8.82 3.82
C LEU A 239 -24.94 10.20 3.55
N ARG A 240 -26.27 10.32 3.70
CA ARG A 240 -27.00 11.59 3.51
C ARG A 240 -27.09 12.43 4.78
N ARG A 241 -27.20 11.78 5.95
CA ARG A 241 -27.46 12.45 7.24
C ARG A 241 -26.20 12.71 8.04
N ASP A 242 -25.24 11.81 7.96
CA ASP A 242 -24.01 11.77 8.73
C ASP A 242 -22.88 11.24 7.84
N ARG A 243 -22.62 12.00 6.78
CA ARG A 243 -21.60 11.68 5.77
C ARG A 243 -20.21 11.57 6.39
N GLU A 244 -19.91 12.42 7.37
CA GLU A 244 -18.60 12.53 7.98
C GLU A 244 -18.25 11.30 8.80
N ALA A 245 -19.15 10.85 9.69
CA ALA A 245 -18.89 9.64 10.47
C ALA A 245 -18.73 8.40 9.58
N LEU A 246 -19.55 8.28 8.53
CA LEU A 246 -19.41 7.17 7.58
C LEU A 246 -18.06 7.21 6.83
N ILE A 247 -17.57 8.40 6.48
CA ILE A 247 -16.25 8.54 5.85
C ILE A 247 -15.13 8.16 6.83
N GLN A 248 -15.22 8.57 8.09
CA GLN A 248 -14.23 8.21 9.11
C GLN A 248 -14.15 6.69 9.32
N GLU A 249 -15.30 6.00 9.31
CA GLU A 249 -15.35 4.53 9.33
C GLU A 249 -14.63 3.92 8.12
N LEU A 250 -14.92 4.43 6.91
CA LEU A 250 -14.27 3.95 5.69
C LEU A 250 -12.77 4.27 5.66
N GLN A 251 -12.34 5.39 6.23
CA GLN A 251 -10.92 5.73 6.38
C GLN A 251 -10.21 4.76 7.33
N GLY A 252 -10.82 4.46 8.48
CA GLY A 252 -10.30 3.45 9.40
C GLY A 252 -10.17 2.08 8.73
N GLU A 253 -11.18 1.68 7.95
CA GLU A 253 -11.17 0.44 7.19
C GLU A 253 -10.03 0.41 6.16
N VAL A 254 -9.82 1.50 5.42
CA VAL A 254 -8.71 1.62 4.47
C VAL A 254 -7.36 1.52 5.19
N CYS A 255 -7.18 2.23 6.29
CA CYS A 255 -5.90 2.26 7.01
C CYS A 255 -5.55 0.93 7.72
N THR A 256 -6.56 0.14 8.08
CA THR A 256 -6.37 -1.15 8.78
C THR A 256 -6.35 -2.36 7.85
N PHE A 257 -6.58 -2.17 6.54
CA PHE A 257 -6.62 -3.27 5.59
C PHE A 257 -5.21 -3.79 5.26
N PRO A 258 -4.89 -5.06 5.60
CA PRO A 258 -3.52 -5.56 5.54
C PRO A 258 -3.05 -5.92 4.12
N HIS A 259 -3.97 -6.04 3.16
CA HIS A 259 -3.66 -6.62 1.85
C HIS A 259 -3.40 -5.58 0.74
N TRP A 260 -3.12 -4.32 1.08
CA TRP A 260 -2.77 -3.29 0.09
C TRP A 260 -1.67 -3.72 -0.90
N PRO A 261 -0.57 -4.38 -0.48
CA PRO A 261 0.44 -4.86 -1.43
C PRO A 261 -0.12 -5.84 -2.47
N GLY A 262 -1.04 -6.72 -2.06
CA GLY A 262 -1.72 -7.66 -2.95
C GLY A 262 -2.62 -6.95 -3.95
N VAL A 263 -3.41 -5.98 -3.49
CA VAL A 263 -4.28 -5.15 -4.34
C VAL A 263 -3.48 -4.34 -5.36
N VAL A 264 -2.40 -3.68 -4.94
CA VAL A 264 -1.55 -2.88 -5.83
C VAL A 264 -0.93 -3.77 -6.92
N ARG A 265 -0.45 -4.97 -6.56
CA ARG A 265 0.09 -5.93 -7.54
C ARG A 265 -0.98 -6.43 -8.50
N ALA A 266 -2.17 -6.78 -7.98
CA ALA A 266 -3.27 -7.30 -8.79
C ALA A 266 -3.84 -6.28 -9.78
N LEU A 267 -3.86 -5.00 -9.40
CA LEU A 267 -4.36 -3.93 -10.27
C LEU A 267 -3.29 -3.34 -11.17
N GLY A 268 -2.08 -3.17 -10.66
CA GLY A 268 -0.95 -2.58 -11.40
C GLY A 268 -0.13 -3.61 -12.16
N LEU A 269 -0.75 -4.66 -12.70
CA LEU A 269 -0.10 -5.79 -13.38
C LEU A 269 0.96 -5.34 -14.39
N ILE A 270 2.19 -5.24 -13.88
CA ILE A 270 3.43 -5.88 -14.34
C ILE A 270 3.26 -6.48 -15.74
N GLU A 271 3.72 -5.75 -16.75
CA GLU A 271 4.01 -6.33 -18.06
C GLU A 271 5.09 -7.42 -17.90
N ALA A 272 4.97 -8.43 -18.77
CA ALA A 272 5.74 -9.67 -18.79
C ALA A 272 7.24 -9.49 -18.94
#